data_AF-A0AA91QWL4-F1
#
_entry.id   AF-A0AA91QWL4-F1
#
_cell.length_a   1.000
_cell.length_b   1.000
_cell.length_c   1.000
_cell.angle_alpha   90.00
_cell.angle_beta   90.00
_cell.angle_gamma   90.00
#
_symmetry.space_group_name_H-M   'P 1'
#
loop_
_entity.id
_entity.type
_entity.pdbx_description
1 polymer ?
#
loop_
_entity_poly.entity_id
_entity_poly.type
_entity_poly.pdbx_seq_one_letter_code
_entity_poly.pdbx_strand_id
1 'polypeptide(L)'
;MSQPDILSLRREMVDICRRMNSSGINQGTAGNLSVRTPDGFLVTPSSLAYDTMQPEDLVEMDFQGNYTGPRPSSEWRFHRDILRERTDINVVLHCHSIYATTLACHHRTIPSFHYMTGIAGGTTIRCAEYATFGTQALSNNALVALRDRTACLLGQHGQISLGKTLESALWMAIEIETLSRMYVQALTLGDPPVLPDDEMERVIAQMRRMSYGQAPDDEGVNDIARPRVAS
;
A
#
# COMPACT_ATOMS: atom_id res chain seq x y z
N MET A 1 -20.31 -9.05 10.69
CA MET A 1 -19.75 -8.20 11.77
C MET A 1 -20.91 -7.64 12.57
N SER A 2 -20.74 -7.40 13.87
CA SER A 2 -21.78 -6.77 14.71
C SER A 2 -21.72 -5.23 14.56
N GLN A 3 -22.80 -4.51 14.92
CA GLN A 3 -22.77 -3.03 14.96
C GLN A 3 -21.63 -2.42 15.80
N PRO A 4 -21.25 -2.94 16.99
CA PRO A 4 -20.11 -2.41 17.72
C PRO A 4 -18.75 -2.65 17.00
N ASP A 5 -18.66 -3.67 16.16
CA ASP A 5 -17.46 -4.01 15.38
C ASP A 5 -17.23 -3.02 14.23
N ILE A 6 -18.30 -2.60 13.52
CA ILE A 6 -18.17 -1.63 12.43
C ILE A 6 -17.79 -0.22 12.90
N LEU A 7 -18.28 0.22 14.07
CA LEU A 7 -17.90 1.53 14.62
C LEU A 7 -16.44 1.56 15.06
N SER A 8 -15.93 0.45 15.62
CA SER A 8 -14.51 0.33 15.95
C SER A 8 -13.64 0.41 14.70
N LEU A 9 -14.01 -0.32 13.64
CA LEU A 9 -13.31 -0.29 12.36
C LEU A 9 -13.29 1.12 11.75
N ARG A 10 -14.44 1.82 11.77
CA ARG A 10 -14.53 3.21 11.29
C ARG A 10 -13.61 4.15 12.06
N ARG A 11 -13.51 4.00 13.39
CA ARG A 11 -12.57 4.80 14.21
C ARG A 11 -11.11 4.51 13.86
N GLU A 12 -10.76 3.23 13.67
CA GLU A 12 -9.41 2.83 13.27
C GLU A 12 -9.04 3.38 11.89
N MET A 13 -9.96 3.34 10.92
CA MET A 13 -9.75 3.94 9.60
C MET A 13 -9.48 5.44 9.68
N VAL A 14 -10.24 6.19 10.50
CA VAL A 14 -10.03 7.63 10.69
C VAL A 14 -8.66 7.89 11.33
N ASP A 15 -8.26 7.11 12.34
CA ASP A 15 -6.93 7.20 12.95
C ASP A 15 -5.81 6.98 11.91
N ILE A 16 -5.94 5.95 11.07
CA ILE A 16 -4.97 5.62 10.03
C ILE A 16 -4.89 6.73 8.98
N CYS A 17 -6.00 7.34 8.59
CA CYS A 17 -6.00 8.50 7.70
C CYS A 17 -5.24 9.69 8.32
N ARG A 18 -5.45 9.98 9.61
CA ARG A 18 -4.72 11.04 10.33
C ARG A 18 -3.23 10.72 10.43
N ARG A 19 -2.87 9.46 10.68
CA ARG A 19 -1.47 9.01 10.71
C ARG A 19 -0.81 9.04 9.34
N MET A 20 -1.57 8.82 8.27
CA MET A 20 -1.11 9.02 6.90
C MET A 20 -0.77 10.49 6.61
N ASN A 21 -1.54 11.45 7.17
CA ASN A 21 -1.17 12.87 7.12
C ASN A 21 0.07 13.17 7.96
N SER A 22 0.10 12.71 9.22
CA SER A 22 1.19 13.04 10.14
C SER A 22 2.52 12.38 9.79
N SER A 23 2.52 11.30 9.01
CA SER A 23 3.74 10.70 8.44
C SER A 23 4.32 11.52 7.27
N GLY A 24 3.57 12.49 6.75
CA GLY A 24 4.00 13.37 5.65
C GLY A 24 3.84 12.77 4.25
N ILE A 25 3.24 11.59 4.12
CA ILE A 25 3.05 10.93 2.81
C ILE A 25 1.75 11.34 2.11
N ASN A 26 0.84 12.02 2.81
CA ASN A 26 -0.38 12.59 2.24
C ASN A 26 -0.48 14.08 2.53
N GLN A 27 -1.01 14.82 1.55
CA GLN A 27 -1.28 16.26 1.68
C GLN A 27 -2.75 16.54 1.43
N GLY A 28 -3.40 17.18 2.40
CA GLY A 28 -4.82 17.54 2.31
C GLY A 28 -5.72 16.32 2.11
N THR A 29 -6.48 16.32 1.01
CA THR A 29 -7.52 15.33 0.70
C THR A 29 -7.18 14.48 -0.53
N ALA A 30 -5.91 14.39 -0.90
CA ALA A 30 -5.47 13.67 -2.09
C ALA A 30 -5.62 12.14 -1.91
N GLY A 31 -5.19 11.62 -0.76
CA GLY A 31 -5.25 10.20 -0.46
C GLY A 31 -6.67 9.68 -0.23
N ASN A 32 -6.78 8.36 -0.22
CA ASN A 32 -7.99 7.64 0.16
C ASN A 32 -7.65 6.24 0.67
N LEU A 33 -8.55 5.73 1.51
CA LEU A 33 -8.36 4.47 2.22
C LEU A 33 -9.67 3.68 2.16
N SER A 34 -9.56 2.38 1.87
CA SER A 34 -10.68 1.45 1.98
C SER A 34 -10.32 0.20 2.75
N VAL A 35 -11.32 -0.41 3.37
CA VAL A 35 -11.22 -1.72 4.02
C VAL A 35 -12.40 -2.59 3.65
N ARG A 36 -12.15 -3.87 3.37
CA ARG A 36 -13.17 -4.88 3.10
C ARG A 36 -14.06 -5.07 4.32
N THR A 37 -15.35 -5.20 4.07
CA THR A 37 -16.37 -5.65 5.03
C THR A 37 -17.06 -6.91 4.49
N PRO A 38 -17.86 -7.62 5.31
CA PRO A 38 -18.60 -8.79 4.83
C PRO A 38 -19.49 -8.52 3.61
N ASP A 39 -20.08 -7.34 3.53
CA ASP A 39 -21.07 -6.97 2.50
C ASP A 39 -20.48 -6.11 1.37
N GLY A 40 -19.19 -5.78 1.43
CA GLY A 40 -18.55 -4.86 0.50
C GLY A 40 -17.25 -4.27 1.04
N PHE A 41 -17.21 -2.95 1.16
CA PHE A 41 -16.09 -2.21 1.73
C PHE A 41 -16.51 -0.84 2.27
N LEU A 42 -15.75 -0.37 3.27
CA LEU A 42 -15.76 1.04 3.68
C LEU A 42 -14.72 1.81 2.89
N VAL A 43 -15.00 3.06 2.54
CA VAL A 43 -14.03 3.96 1.87
C VAL A 43 -14.16 5.39 2.41
N THR A 44 -13.06 6.13 2.41
CA THR A 44 -13.06 7.55 2.72
C THR A 44 -13.99 8.34 1.77
N PRO A 45 -14.72 9.36 2.26
CA PRO A 45 -15.55 10.22 1.44
C PRO A 45 -14.69 11.13 0.54
N SER A 46 -15.32 11.73 -0.48
CA SER A 46 -14.65 12.68 -1.36
C SER A 46 -14.38 14.01 -0.66
N SER A 47 -13.14 14.52 -0.80
CA SER A 47 -12.76 15.91 -0.48
C SER A 47 -12.96 16.35 0.97
N LEU A 48 -13.06 15.42 1.93
CA LEU A 48 -13.14 15.73 3.35
C LEU A 48 -11.76 15.63 4.01
N ALA A 49 -11.35 16.69 4.70
CA ALA A 49 -10.09 16.70 5.44
C ALA A 49 -10.10 15.67 6.57
N TYR A 50 -9.02 14.88 6.69
CA TYR A 50 -8.93 13.81 7.69
C TYR A 50 -8.93 14.31 9.13
N ASP A 51 -8.47 15.53 9.38
CA ASP A 51 -8.44 16.12 10.72
C ASP A 51 -9.86 16.37 11.24
N THR A 52 -10.81 16.67 10.34
CA THR A 52 -12.22 16.91 10.70
C THR A 52 -13.11 15.69 10.47
N MET A 53 -12.66 14.72 9.68
CA MET A 53 -13.41 13.50 9.35
C MET A 53 -13.77 12.71 10.61
N GLN A 54 -15.04 12.31 10.70
CA GLN A 54 -15.58 11.47 11.76
C GLN A 54 -15.89 10.05 11.24
N PRO A 55 -16.00 9.05 12.14
CA PRO A 55 -16.33 7.68 11.77
C PRO A 55 -17.58 7.54 10.89
N GLU A 56 -18.58 8.40 11.10
CA GLU A 56 -19.86 8.40 10.40
C GLU A 56 -19.76 8.92 8.95
N ASP A 57 -18.69 9.66 8.63
CA ASP A 57 -18.45 10.19 7.28
C ASP A 57 -17.91 9.13 6.31
N LEU A 58 -17.40 8.01 6.82
CA LEU A 58 -16.94 6.91 5.99
C LEU A 58 -18.11 6.28 5.22
N VAL A 59 -17.87 5.98 3.95
CA VAL A 59 -18.90 5.54 3.01
C VAL A 59 -18.88 4.03 2.88
N GLU A 60 -20.03 3.40 3.08
CA GLU A 60 -20.22 1.98 2.78
C GLU A 60 -20.55 1.80 1.31
N MET A 61 -19.86 0.87 0.66
CA MET A 61 -20.09 0.50 -0.74
C MET A 61 -20.14 -1.01 -0.91
N ASP A 62 -21.03 -1.49 -1.78
CA ASP A 62 -21.01 -2.88 -2.23
C ASP A 62 -20.07 -3.09 -3.44
N PHE A 63 -19.87 -4.35 -3.84
CA PHE A 63 -19.04 -4.68 -5.01
C PHE A 63 -19.74 -4.44 -6.36
N GLN A 64 -21.01 -4.02 -6.35
CA GLN A 64 -21.74 -3.56 -7.52
C GLN A 64 -21.56 -2.05 -7.74
N GLY A 65 -21.04 -1.33 -6.74
CA GLY A 65 -20.79 0.11 -6.78
C GLY A 65 -21.94 0.96 -6.24
N ASN A 66 -22.90 0.36 -5.54
CA ASN A 66 -23.92 1.10 -4.80
C ASN A 66 -23.34 1.59 -3.47
N TYR A 67 -23.80 2.74 -2.99
CA TYR A 67 -23.34 3.33 -1.74
C TYR A 67 -24.48 4.04 -0.99
N THR A 68 -24.30 4.22 0.31
CA THR A 68 -25.19 5.01 1.18
C THR A 68 -24.39 6.09 1.89
N GLY A 69 -25.03 7.22 2.21
CA GLY A 69 -24.38 8.34 2.89
C GLY A 69 -23.71 9.33 1.92
N PRO A 70 -22.60 9.97 2.33
CA PRO A 70 -21.96 11.01 1.51
C PRO A 70 -21.29 10.41 0.27
N ARG A 71 -20.86 11.29 -0.63
CA ARG A 71 -20.19 10.87 -1.86
C ARG A 71 -18.86 10.17 -1.52
N PRO A 72 -18.60 8.94 -2.01
CA PRO A 72 -17.32 8.25 -1.79
C PRO A 72 -16.18 8.95 -2.51
N SER A 73 -14.94 8.61 -2.17
CA SER A 73 -13.75 9.01 -2.94
C SER A 73 -14.00 8.87 -4.44
N SER A 74 -13.53 9.83 -5.25
CA SER A 74 -13.62 9.76 -6.72
C SER A 74 -12.95 8.51 -7.30
N GLU A 75 -12.09 7.86 -6.52
CA GLU A 75 -11.22 6.76 -6.93
C GLU A 75 -11.67 5.40 -6.42
N TRP A 76 -12.87 5.31 -5.85
CA TRP A 76 -13.46 4.08 -5.32
C TRP A 76 -13.39 2.87 -6.28
N ARG A 77 -13.32 3.10 -7.60
CA ARG A 77 -13.29 2.03 -8.62
C ARG A 77 -12.07 1.12 -8.48
N PHE A 78 -10.87 1.65 -8.30
CA PHE A 78 -9.70 0.78 -8.12
C PHE A 78 -9.74 0.09 -6.76
N HIS A 79 -10.25 0.74 -5.71
CA HIS A 79 -10.43 0.09 -4.41
C HIS A 79 -11.35 -1.13 -4.54
N ARG A 80 -12.52 -0.94 -5.17
CA ARG A 80 -13.48 -2.02 -5.43
C ARG A 80 -12.83 -3.15 -6.22
N ASP A 81 -12.21 -2.83 -7.35
CA ASP A 81 -11.75 -3.87 -8.28
C ASP A 81 -10.55 -4.63 -7.71
N ILE A 82 -9.62 -3.95 -7.02
CA ILE A 82 -8.52 -4.59 -6.29
C ILE A 82 -9.07 -5.51 -5.20
N LEU A 83 -9.99 -5.02 -4.36
CA LEU A 83 -10.60 -5.85 -3.31
C LEU A 83 -11.43 -7.00 -3.92
N ARG A 84 -12.01 -6.85 -5.10
CA ARG A 84 -12.74 -7.95 -5.74
C ARG A 84 -11.79 -9.03 -6.27
N GLU A 85 -10.67 -8.65 -6.87
CA GLU A 85 -9.72 -9.58 -7.49
C GLU A 85 -8.74 -10.22 -6.49
N ARG A 86 -8.38 -9.49 -5.42
CA ARG A 86 -7.42 -9.92 -4.39
C ARG A 86 -8.12 -10.24 -3.08
N THR A 87 -8.61 -11.47 -2.96
CA THR A 87 -9.27 -11.97 -1.74
C THR A 87 -8.30 -12.16 -0.56
N ASP A 88 -6.99 -12.15 -0.82
CA ASP A 88 -5.93 -12.16 0.19
C ASP A 88 -5.63 -10.78 0.79
N ILE A 89 -6.26 -9.72 0.26
CA ILE A 89 -6.10 -8.32 0.68
C ILE A 89 -7.41 -7.81 1.29
N ASN A 90 -7.28 -7.02 2.35
CA ASN A 90 -8.42 -6.38 3.01
C ASN A 90 -8.38 -4.86 2.96
N VAL A 91 -7.22 -4.25 2.72
CA VAL A 91 -7.05 -2.80 2.77
C VAL A 91 -6.36 -2.30 1.51
N VAL A 92 -6.86 -1.20 0.97
CA VAL A 92 -6.24 -0.47 -0.14
C VAL A 92 -6.04 0.96 0.34
N LEU A 93 -4.80 1.43 0.31
CA LEU A 93 -4.40 2.79 0.66
C LEU A 93 -3.78 3.45 -0.58
N HIS A 94 -4.25 4.64 -0.89
CA HIS A 94 -3.72 5.48 -1.95
C HIS A 94 -3.31 6.84 -1.38
N CYS A 95 -2.18 7.36 -1.85
CA CYS A 95 -1.72 8.71 -1.54
C CYS A 95 -0.83 9.25 -2.66
N HIS A 96 -0.61 10.57 -2.66
CA HIS A 96 0.27 11.28 -3.59
C HIS A 96 1.57 11.65 -2.88
N SER A 97 2.29 10.64 -2.37
CA SER A 97 3.54 10.87 -1.62
C SER A 97 4.64 11.39 -2.56
N ILE A 98 5.47 12.31 -2.07
CA ILE A 98 6.28 13.21 -2.92
C ILE A 98 7.22 12.44 -3.85
N TYR A 99 8.03 11.53 -3.32
CA TYR A 99 9.05 10.84 -4.11
C TYR A 99 8.46 9.73 -4.96
N ALA A 100 7.46 8.99 -4.46
CA ALA A 100 6.73 8.01 -5.26
C ALA A 100 6.05 8.67 -6.46
N THR A 101 5.38 9.80 -6.23
CA THR A 101 4.74 10.60 -7.29
C THR A 101 5.78 11.19 -8.25
N THR A 102 6.94 11.62 -7.75
CA THR A 102 8.05 12.10 -8.60
C THR A 102 8.45 11.03 -9.63
N LEU A 103 8.68 9.79 -9.18
CA LEU A 103 9.00 8.68 -10.07
C LEU A 103 7.83 8.34 -11.01
N ALA A 104 6.60 8.38 -10.50
CA ALA A 104 5.40 8.10 -11.28
C ALA A 104 5.15 9.13 -12.39
N CYS A 105 5.48 10.41 -12.16
CA CYS A 105 5.45 11.46 -13.19
C CYS A 105 6.43 11.20 -14.34
N HIS A 106 7.43 10.34 -14.13
CA HIS A 106 8.37 9.87 -15.13
C HIS A 106 8.09 8.44 -15.62
N HIS A 107 6.93 7.86 -15.27
CA HIS A 107 6.58 6.45 -15.55
C HIS A 107 7.66 5.45 -15.11
N ARG A 108 8.41 5.77 -14.05
CA ARG A 108 9.60 5.01 -13.70
C ARG A 108 9.27 3.88 -12.74
N THR A 109 9.46 2.65 -13.19
CA THR A 109 9.47 1.46 -12.31
C THR A 109 10.70 1.50 -11.40
N ILE A 110 10.52 1.14 -10.12
CA ILE A 110 11.61 1.06 -9.15
C ILE A 110 12.22 -0.36 -9.24
N PRO A 111 13.50 -0.50 -9.64
CA PRO A 111 14.19 -1.78 -9.69
C PRO A 111 14.60 -2.23 -8.28
N SER A 112 15.13 -3.45 -8.14
CA SER A 112 15.75 -3.93 -6.90
C SER A 112 17.12 -3.29 -6.64
N PHE A 113 17.18 -1.95 -6.60
CA PHE A 113 18.36 -1.19 -6.19
C PHE A 113 18.67 -1.37 -4.68
N HIS A 114 17.66 -1.81 -3.92
CA HIS A 114 17.73 -2.12 -2.50
C HIS A 114 16.86 -3.35 -2.21
N TYR A 115 17.33 -4.25 -1.34
CA TYR A 115 16.66 -5.54 -1.05
C TYR A 115 15.21 -5.37 -0.54
N MET A 116 14.93 -4.27 0.18
CA MET A 116 13.58 -3.94 0.64
C MET A 116 12.56 -3.71 -0.48
N THR A 117 12.97 -3.59 -1.75
CA THR A 117 12.03 -3.61 -2.89
C THR A 117 11.18 -4.89 -2.89
N GLY A 118 11.73 -5.99 -2.37
CA GLY A 118 11.04 -7.28 -2.23
C GLY A 118 9.77 -7.26 -1.38
N ILE A 119 9.59 -6.28 -0.48
CA ILE A 119 8.39 -6.15 0.35
C ILE A 119 7.12 -5.93 -0.49
N ALA A 120 7.28 -5.39 -1.70
CA ALA A 120 6.19 -5.18 -2.65
C ALA A 120 5.75 -6.48 -3.35
N GLY A 121 6.31 -7.63 -2.99
CA GLY A 121 5.92 -8.96 -3.49
C GLY A 121 6.69 -9.46 -4.72
N GLY A 122 7.70 -8.73 -5.18
CA GLY A 122 8.57 -9.15 -6.28
C GLY A 122 9.80 -8.27 -6.44
N THR A 123 10.50 -8.40 -7.56
CA THR A 123 11.82 -7.74 -7.79
C THR A 123 11.72 -6.28 -8.26
N THR A 124 10.50 -5.72 -8.30
CA THR A 124 10.22 -4.37 -8.78
C THR A 124 8.95 -3.80 -8.14
N ILE A 125 8.90 -2.47 -7.98
CA ILE A 125 7.67 -1.70 -7.76
C ILE A 125 7.28 -1.06 -9.09
N ARG A 126 6.25 -1.62 -9.73
CA ARG A 126 5.85 -1.23 -11.09
C ARG A 126 5.12 0.12 -11.10
N CYS A 127 5.30 0.88 -12.17
CA CYS A 127 4.47 2.04 -12.46
C CYS A 127 3.39 1.67 -13.49
N ALA A 128 2.12 1.90 -13.14
CA ALA A 128 0.99 1.70 -14.02
C ALA A 128 0.91 2.80 -15.09
N GLU A 129 0.40 2.45 -16.26
CA GLU A 129 0.09 3.41 -17.32
C GLU A 129 -0.92 4.47 -16.87
N TYR A 130 -0.75 5.70 -17.33
CA TYR A 130 -1.65 6.80 -16.99
C TYR A 130 -3.06 6.56 -17.53
N ALA A 131 -4.04 6.93 -16.71
CA ALA A 131 -5.41 7.17 -17.13
C ALA A 131 -6.03 8.20 -16.17
N THR A 132 -7.03 8.94 -16.64
CA THR A 132 -7.72 9.95 -15.83
C THR A 132 -8.25 9.34 -14.53
N PHE A 133 -8.06 10.05 -13.42
CA PHE A 133 -8.51 9.62 -12.09
C PHE A 133 -10.00 9.28 -12.07
N GLY A 134 -10.37 8.31 -11.22
CA GLY A 134 -11.74 7.84 -11.07
C GLY A 134 -12.32 7.08 -12.27
N THR A 135 -11.55 6.83 -13.35
CA THR A 135 -12.03 6.05 -14.49
C THR A 135 -11.81 4.54 -14.31
N GLN A 136 -12.57 3.74 -15.07
CA GLN A 136 -12.33 2.29 -15.13
C GLN A 136 -10.96 1.97 -15.76
N ALA A 137 -10.47 2.80 -16.68
CA ALA A 137 -9.16 2.60 -17.30
C ALA A 137 -8.02 2.68 -16.27
N LEU A 138 -8.06 3.64 -15.34
CA LEU A 138 -7.08 3.71 -14.25
C LEU A 138 -7.11 2.46 -13.36
N SER A 139 -8.32 1.99 -13.02
CA SER A 139 -8.50 0.75 -12.26
C SER A 139 -7.86 -0.45 -12.95
N ASN A 140 -8.12 -0.63 -14.25
CA ASN A 140 -7.55 -1.72 -15.04
C ASN A 140 -6.02 -1.65 -15.09
N ASN A 141 -5.45 -0.45 -15.27
CA ASN A 141 -4.00 -0.26 -15.31
C ASN A 141 -3.35 -0.56 -13.94
N ALA A 142 -4.00 -0.14 -12.85
CA ALA A 142 -3.54 -0.43 -11.48
C ALA A 142 -3.50 -1.95 -11.21
N LEU A 143 -4.54 -2.70 -11.61
CA LEU A 143 -4.59 -4.15 -11.47
C LEU A 143 -3.45 -4.86 -12.22
N VAL A 144 -3.12 -4.40 -13.44
CA VAL A 144 -1.98 -4.94 -14.20
C VAL A 144 -0.67 -4.74 -13.44
N ALA A 145 -0.44 -3.54 -12.91
CA ALA A 145 0.77 -3.25 -12.15
C ALA A 145 0.83 -4.06 -10.82
N LEU A 146 -0.33 -4.29 -10.19
CA LEU A 146 -0.49 -4.99 -8.91
C LEU A 146 -0.50 -6.51 -9.01
N ARG A 147 -0.46 -7.10 -10.21
CA ARG A 147 -0.38 -8.55 -10.37
C ARG A 147 0.87 -9.09 -9.65
N ASP A 148 0.65 -9.97 -8.68
CA ASP A 148 1.70 -10.52 -7.80
C ASP A 148 2.52 -9.44 -7.08
N ARG A 149 1.87 -8.31 -6.78
CA ARG A 149 2.46 -7.21 -6.01
C ARG A 149 1.51 -6.75 -4.90
N THR A 150 2.07 -6.08 -3.91
CA THR A 150 1.34 -5.41 -2.81
C THR A 150 1.46 -3.90 -2.86
N ALA A 151 2.20 -3.35 -3.82
CA ALA A 151 2.23 -1.92 -4.08
C ALA A 151 2.56 -1.62 -5.55
N CYS A 152 2.12 -0.47 -6.04
CA CYS A 152 2.50 0.07 -7.34
C CYS A 152 2.47 1.60 -7.34
N LEU A 153 3.14 2.19 -8.33
CA LEU A 153 2.99 3.60 -8.68
C LEU A 153 1.89 3.74 -9.76
N LEU A 154 1.29 4.92 -9.84
CA LEU A 154 0.31 5.31 -10.86
C LEU A 154 0.89 6.47 -11.68
N GLY A 155 1.12 6.26 -12.98
CA GLY A 155 1.72 7.28 -13.87
C GLY A 155 1.08 8.66 -13.69
N GLN A 156 1.90 9.70 -13.52
CA GLN A 156 1.50 11.10 -13.25
C GLN A 156 0.45 11.26 -12.14
N HIS A 157 0.47 10.42 -11.11
CA HIS A 157 -0.61 10.41 -10.12
C HIS A 157 -0.14 10.19 -8.69
N GLY A 158 0.35 9.00 -8.34
CA GLY A 158 0.67 8.68 -6.95
C GLY A 158 1.04 7.21 -6.75
N GLN A 159 0.72 6.66 -5.59
CA GLN A 159 0.97 5.24 -5.28
C GLN A 159 -0.28 4.53 -4.73
N ILE A 160 -0.33 3.21 -4.89
CA ILE A 160 -1.28 2.32 -4.22
C ILE A 160 -0.48 1.31 -3.39
N SER A 161 -0.90 1.11 -2.15
CA SER A 161 -0.35 0.13 -1.22
C SER A 161 -1.46 -0.75 -0.64
N LEU A 162 -1.21 -2.06 -0.59
CA LEU A 162 -2.17 -3.09 -0.19
C LEU A 162 -1.79 -3.70 1.15
N GLY A 163 -2.79 -4.01 1.97
CA GLY A 163 -2.58 -4.61 3.29
C GLY A 163 -3.63 -5.64 3.68
N LYS A 164 -3.25 -6.53 4.60
CA LYS A 164 -4.20 -7.43 5.29
C LYS A 164 -4.89 -6.73 6.46
N THR A 165 -4.23 -5.71 7.01
CA THR A 165 -4.72 -4.83 8.08
C THR A 165 -4.45 -3.37 7.70
N LEU A 166 -5.13 -2.44 8.37
CA LEU A 166 -4.94 -1.00 8.15
C LEU A 166 -3.49 -0.59 8.44
N GLU A 167 -2.92 -1.10 9.53
CA GLU A 167 -1.50 -0.91 9.89
C GLU A 167 -0.54 -1.37 8.79
N SER A 168 -0.74 -2.58 8.24
CA SER A 168 0.14 -3.10 7.20
C SER A 168 0.09 -2.28 5.91
N ALA A 169 -1.07 -1.71 5.56
CA ALA A 169 -1.22 -0.86 4.39
C ALA A 169 -0.54 0.50 4.59
N LEU A 170 -0.67 1.10 5.77
CA LEU A 170 0.02 2.34 6.13
C LEU A 170 1.54 2.15 6.14
N TRP A 171 2.02 1.06 6.76
CA TRP A 171 3.44 0.72 6.76
C TRP A 171 3.98 0.56 5.34
N MET A 172 3.26 -0.17 4.48
CA MET A 172 3.65 -0.35 3.08
C MET A 172 3.73 1.00 2.35
N ALA A 173 2.74 1.87 2.52
CA ALA A 173 2.72 3.19 1.86
C ALA A 173 3.90 4.08 2.28
N ILE A 174 4.23 4.08 3.58
CA ILE A 174 5.40 4.78 4.11
C ILE A 174 6.67 4.20 3.48
N GLU A 175 6.78 2.89 3.38
CA GLU A 175 8.01 2.26 2.91
C GLU A 175 8.22 2.39 1.40
N ILE A 176 7.13 2.42 0.62
CA ILE A 176 7.20 2.79 -0.80
C ILE A 176 7.69 4.24 -0.97
N GLU A 177 7.28 5.17 -0.11
CA GLU A 177 7.80 6.53 -0.14
C GLU A 177 9.28 6.59 0.27
N THR A 178 9.68 5.85 1.32
CA THR A 178 11.09 5.73 1.75
C THR A 178 11.98 5.22 0.61
N LEU A 179 11.59 4.11 -0.03
CA LEU A 179 12.33 3.51 -1.15
C LEU A 179 12.36 4.44 -2.35
N SER A 180 11.25 5.10 -2.66
CA SER A 180 11.19 6.09 -3.74
C SER A 180 12.17 7.24 -3.50
N ARG A 181 12.22 7.76 -2.26
CA ARG A 181 13.17 8.81 -1.87
C ARG A 181 14.62 8.36 -2.03
N MET A 182 14.94 7.16 -1.51
CA MET A 182 16.28 6.60 -1.64
C MET A 182 16.66 6.41 -3.10
N TYR A 183 15.76 5.92 -3.94
CA TYR A 183 16.03 5.71 -5.36
C TYR A 183 16.27 7.02 -6.08
N VAL A 184 15.41 8.04 -5.90
CA VAL A 184 15.60 9.38 -6.46
C VAL A 184 16.95 9.96 -6.04
N GLN A 185 17.34 9.82 -4.77
CA GLN A 185 18.64 10.28 -4.29
C GLN A 185 19.81 9.48 -4.88
N ALA A 186 19.71 8.15 -4.95
CA ALA A 186 20.73 7.30 -5.55
C ALA A 186 21.01 7.71 -7.01
N LEU A 187 19.94 8.03 -7.75
CA LEU A 187 20.03 8.48 -9.14
C LEU A 187 20.79 9.79 -9.33
N THR A 188 20.92 10.62 -8.29
CA THR A 188 21.77 11.83 -8.34
C THR A 188 23.25 11.50 -8.41
N LEU A 189 23.66 10.31 -7.98
CA LEU A 189 25.02 9.79 -8.06
C LEU A 189 25.27 8.96 -9.34
N GLY A 190 24.21 8.65 -10.10
CA GLY A 190 24.21 7.73 -11.24
C GLY A 190 23.21 6.58 -11.05
N ASP A 191 23.09 5.69 -12.03
CA ASP A 191 22.23 4.52 -11.89
C ASP A 191 22.78 3.56 -10.82
N PRO A 192 22.01 3.23 -9.76
CA PRO A 192 22.47 2.31 -8.73
C PRO A 192 22.55 0.88 -9.29
N PRO A 193 23.46 0.03 -8.77
CA PRO A 193 23.44 -1.40 -9.06
C PRO A 193 22.08 -2.02 -8.70
N VAL A 194 21.67 -3.02 -9.47
CA VAL A 194 20.42 -3.76 -9.24
C VAL A 194 20.77 -5.17 -8.79
N LEU A 195 20.16 -5.61 -7.69
CA LEU A 195 20.28 -6.98 -7.23
C LEU A 195 19.67 -7.93 -8.27
N PRO A 196 20.36 -9.01 -8.64
CA PRO A 196 19.82 -9.97 -9.60
C PRO A 196 18.62 -10.74 -9.03
N ASP A 197 17.76 -11.23 -9.92
CA ASP A 197 16.47 -11.81 -9.53
C ASP A 197 16.61 -13.03 -8.61
N ASP A 198 17.64 -13.87 -8.80
CA ASP A 198 17.90 -15.04 -7.96
C ASP A 198 18.25 -14.66 -6.50
N GLU A 199 18.97 -13.57 -6.31
CA GLU A 199 19.23 -13.02 -4.98
C GLU A 199 17.95 -12.42 -4.37
N MET A 200 17.15 -11.73 -5.17
CA MET A 200 15.87 -11.20 -4.70
C MET A 200 14.86 -12.29 -4.34
N GLU A 201 14.88 -13.44 -5.02
CA GLU A 201 14.10 -14.61 -4.65
C GLU A 201 14.47 -15.12 -3.25
N ARG A 202 15.77 -15.18 -2.91
CA ARG A 202 16.25 -15.54 -1.57
C ARG A 202 15.79 -14.53 -0.53
N VAL A 203 15.95 -13.24 -0.81
CA VAL A 203 15.50 -12.14 0.08
C VAL A 203 13.99 -12.27 0.36
N ILE A 204 13.17 -12.46 -0.67
CA ILE A 204 11.71 -12.59 -0.52
C ILE A 204 11.36 -13.85 0.29
N ALA A 205 12.06 -14.97 0.07
CA ALA A 205 11.87 -16.18 0.84
C ALA A 205 12.20 -15.96 2.33
N GLN A 206 13.29 -15.24 2.62
CA GLN A 206 13.70 -14.90 3.98
C GLN A 206 12.71 -13.95 4.66
N MET A 207 12.23 -12.92 3.97
CA MET A 207 11.16 -12.04 4.47
C MET A 207 9.90 -12.82 4.84
N ARG A 208 9.51 -13.80 4.02
CA ARG A 208 8.38 -14.69 4.31
C ARG A 208 8.62 -15.53 5.56
N ARG A 209 9.80 -16.15 5.71
CA ARG A 209 10.17 -16.91 6.93
C ARG A 209 10.07 -16.04 8.18
N MET A 210 10.62 -14.82 8.12
CA MET A 210 10.57 -13.85 9.22
C MET A 210 9.15 -13.41 9.58
N SER A 211 8.25 -13.32 8.61
CA SER A 211 6.83 -13.02 8.87
C SER A 211 6.11 -14.11 9.69
N TYR A 212 6.65 -15.33 9.71
CA TYR A 212 6.18 -16.44 10.56
C TYR A 212 6.95 -16.57 11.89
N GLY A 213 7.77 -15.57 12.23
CA GLY A 213 8.55 -15.55 13.48
C GLY A 213 9.83 -16.40 13.44
N GLN A 214 10.27 -16.84 12.26
CA GLN A 214 11.53 -17.57 12.11
C GLN A 214 12.69 -16.58 11.92
N ALA A 215 13.85 -16.91 12.49
CA ALA A 215 15.06 -16.12 12.28
C ALA A 215 15.54 -16.24 10.81
N PRO A 216 16.27 -15.23 10.30
CA PRO A 216 16.88 -15.28 8.97
C PRO A 216 18.04 -16.27 8.84
N ASP A 217 18.30 -17.09 9.85
CA ASP A 217 19.48 -17.93 9.97
C ASP A 217 19.57 -18.98 8.84
N ASP A 218 20.77 -19.13 8.28
CA ASP A 218 21.06 -20.12 7.25
C ASP A 218 21.01 -21.55 7.82
N GLU A 219 20.51 -22.48 7.00
CA GLU A 219 20.45 -23.90 7.39
C GLU A 219 21.87 -24.45 7.61
N GLY A 220 22.15 -24.95 8.82
CA GLY A 220 23.43 -25.54 9.19
C GLY A 220 24.46 -24.56 9.79
N VAL A 221 24.10 -23.30 10.00
CA VAL A 221 24.96 -22.32 10.70
C VAL A 221 24.68 -22.37 12.21
N ASN A 222 25.75 -22.49 13.01
CA ASN A 222 25.66 -22.52 14.48
C ASN A 222 25.70 -21.13 15.14
N ASP A 223 25.98 -20.09 14.35
CA ASP A 223 25.99 -18.67 14.75
C ASP A 223 24.58 -18.10 14.73
N ILE A 224 23.76 -18.54 15.70
CA ILE A 224 22.36 -18.16 15.84
C ILE A 224 22.15 -17.36 17.13
N ALA A 225 21.27 -16.36 17.09
CA ALA A 225 20.90 -15.59 18.28
C ALA A 225 20.19 -16.49 19.30
N ARG A 226 20.68 -16.52 20.54
CA ARG A 226 20.11 -17.34 21.62
C ARG A 226 19.65 -16.45 22.77
N PRO A 227 18.44 -16.66 23.31
CA PRO A 227 18.02 -15.95 24.51
C PRO A 227 18.99 -16.27 25.64
N ARG A 228 19.42 -15.23 26.36
CA ARG A 228 20.21 -15.43 27.58
C ARG A 228 19.32 -16.15 28.59
N VAL A 229 19.80 -17.29 29.11
CA VAL A 229 19.09 -18.01 30.17
C VAL A 229 19.08 -17.09 31.40
N ALA A 230 17.88 -16.80 31.93
CA ALA A 230 17.76 -16.04 33.17
C ALA A 230 18.38 -16.86 34.30
N SER A 231 19.30 -16.24 35.04
CA SER A 231 19.98 -16.81 36.23
C SER A 231 19.04 -16.92 37.42
#